data_AF-A0A0C3Q105-F1
#
_entry.id   AF-A0A0C3Q105-F1
#
_cell.length_a   1.000
_cell.length_b   1.000
_cell.length_c   1.000
_cell.angle_alpha   90.00
_cell.angle_beta   90.00
_cell.angle_gamma   90.00
#
_symmetry.space_group_name_H-M   'P 1'
#
loop_
_entity.id
_entity.type
_entity.pdbx_description
1 polymer ?
#
loop_
_entity_poly.entity_id
_entity_poly.type
_entity_poly.pdbx_seq_one_letter_code
_entity_poly.pdbx_strand_id
1 'polypeptide(L)'
;MGAIAGEAVSWLNNHNFKTRRVLVGTYMTSLNMPGFSLTLHLLPRPNSTEGLSAAKLLELLDEPTEAPGWKWHARSEPSFAEEVDASTESDTKLSTESSVSLHAEDSKVFIEAIKRAANDVIAAEPEITRQDQIAGDGDAGLTLKAGAEGVLKALSDGRISGEDVISAVMTLAEVVDERMGGTSGALYSIFLSALAKGLKDVVESSSTADLAVWAKTSASALNTLQKYTRARPPSRTLIDPLTAFVDALPNGLLGAVDAAKR
;
A
#
# COMPACT_ATOMS: atom_id res chain seq x y z
N MET A 1 -6.92 -1.42 -14.57
CA MET A 1 -8.05 -2.32 -14.88
C MET A 1 -7.80 -3.19 -16.12
N GLY A 2 -7.33 -2.65 -17.24
CA GLY A 2 -7.07 -3.45 -18.46
C GLY A 2 -6.11 -4.63 -18.24
N ALA A 3 -4.96 -4.39 -17.59
CA ALA A 3 -3.99 -5.45 -17.26
C ALA A 3 -4.59 -6.57 -16.39
N ILE A 4 -5.32 -6.20 -15.33
CA ILE A 4 -5.99 -7.17 -14.43
C ILE A 4 -7.02 -8.02 -15.18
N ALA A 5 -7.83 -7.39 -16.04
CA ALA A 5 -8.82 -8.10 -16.85
C ALA A 5 -8.15 -9.04 -17.88
N GLY A 6 -7.05 -8.60 -18.49
CA GLY A 6 -6.25 -9.43 -19.40
C GLY A 6 -5.69 -10.66 -18.71
N GLU A 7 -5.05 -10.49 -17.54
CA GLU A 7 -4.50 -11.60 -16.75
C GLU A 7 -5.58 -12.58 -16.30
N ALA A 8 -6.71 -12.08 -15.78
CA ALA A 8 -7.81 -12.93 -15.34
C ALA A 8 -8.38 -13.80 -16.49
N VAL A 9 -8.53 -13.23 -17.69
CA VAL A 9 -9.04 -14.00 -18.84
C VAL A 9 -7.97 -14.96 -19.38
N SER A 10 -6.71 -14.55 -19.42
CA SER A 10 -5.58 -15.42 -19.78
C SER A 10 -5.54 -16.65 -18.87
N TRP A 11 -5.61 -16.44 -17.55
CA TRP A 11 -5.66 -17.51 -16.56
C TRP A 11 -6.84 -18.46 -16.79
N LEU A 12 -8.06 -17.93 -17.01
CA LEU A 12 -9.25 -18.74 -17.26
C LEU A 12 -9.11 -19.61 -18.52
N ASN A 13 -8.61 -19.03 -19.61
CA ASN A 13 -8.40 -19.75 -20.86
C ASN A 13 -7.37 -20.89 -20.69
N ASN A 14 -6.28 -20.62 -19.98
CA ASN A 14 -5.25 -21.62 -19.66
C ASN A 14 -5.76 -22.77 -18.77
N HIS A 15 -6.86 -22.55 -18.04
CA HIS A 15 -7.49 -23.56 -17.17
C HIS A 15 -8.75 -24.18 -17.80
N ASN A 16 -8.89 -24.15 -19.13
CA ASN A 16 -9.99 -24.74 -19.90
C ASN A 16 -11.37 -24.12 -19.64
N PHE A 17 -11.44 -22.88 -19.13
CA PHE A 17 -12.69 -22.13 -19.07
C PHE A 17 -12.87 -21.29 -20.33
N LYS A 18 -14.04 -21.42 -20.97
CA LYS A 18 -14.39 -20.56 -22.11
C LYS A 18 -15.12 -19.30 -21.64
N THR A 19 -14.39 -18.19 -21.60
CA THR A 19 -14.95 -16.87 -21.25
C THR A 19 -15.90 -16.37 -22.34
N ARG A 20 -17.13 -15.99 -21.97
CA ARG A 20 -18.15 -15.51 -22.92
C ARG A 20 -18.30 -13.99 -22.96
N ARG A 21 -18.21 -13.35 -21.80
CA ARG A 21 -18.33 -11.89 -21.63
C ARG A 21 -17.33 -11.44 -20.58
N VAL A 22 -16.80 -10.23 -20.77
CA VAL A 22 -15.87 -9.60 -19.84
C VAL A 22 -16.42 -8.21 -19.56
N LEU A 23 -16.82 -7.98 -18.31
CA LEU A 23 -17.35 -6.70 -17.85
C LEU A 23 -16.28 -6.04 -16.99
N VAL A 24 -15.74 -4.91 -17.46
CA VAL A 24 -14.72 -4.13 -16.74
C VAL A 24 -15.29 -2.76 -16.46
N GLY A 25 -15.30 -2.38 -15.19
CA GLY A 25 -15.86 -1.10 -14.79
C GLY A 25 -15.98 -0.94 -13.28
N THR A 26 -16.55 0.18 -12.90
CA THR A 26 -16.79 0.57 -11.52
C THR A 26 -18.26 0.29 -11.20
N TYR A 27 -18.57 -0.94 -10.77
CA TYR A 27 -19.95 -1.40 -10.52
C TYR A 27 -20.33 -1.34 -9.05
N MET A 28 -19.47 -1.88 -8.16
CA MET A 28 -19.62 -1.79 -6.71
C MET A 28 -18.28 -1.31 -6.14
N THR A 29 -18.30 -0.16 -5.46
CA THR A 29 -17.09 0.44 -4.88
C THR A 29 -17.15 0.43 -3.35
N SER A 30 -15.98 0.39 -2.72
CA SER A 30 -15.82 0.73 -1.31
C SER A 30 -15.06 2.05 -1.22
N LEU A 31 -15.80 3.16 -1.35
CA LEU A 31 -15.27 4.53 -1.36
C LEU A 31 -14.04 4.69 -2.29
N ASN A 32 -12.84 4.85 -1.70
CA ASN A 32 -11.56 5.06 -2.36
C ASN A 32 -10.57 3.90 -2.15
N MET A 33 -11.05 2.70 -1.82
CA MET A 33 -10.21 1.52 -1.64
C MET A 33 -9.42 1.22 -2.93
N PRO A 34 -8.07 1.16 -2.88
CA PRO A 34 -7.25 0.81 -4.04
C PRO A 34 -7.26 -0.72 -4.21
N GLY A 35 -8.36 -1.24 -4.74
CA GLY A 35 -8.53 -2.66 -4.98
C GLY A 35 -9.54 -2.95 -6.09
N PHE A 36 -9.70 -4.22 -6.38
CA PHE A 36 -10.65 -4.71 -7.38
C PHE A 36 -11.29 -5.99 -6.87
N SER A 37 -12.46 -6.30 -7.40
CA SER A 37 -13.15 -7.58 -7.17
C SER A 37 -13.27 -8.31 -8.51
N LEU A 38 -12.93 -9.60 -8.52
CA LEU A 38 -13.22 -10.48 -9.65
C LEU A 38 -14.45 -11.32 -9.32
N THR A 39 -15.47 -11.25 -10.18
CA THR A 39 -16.67 -12.09 -10.05
C THR A 39 -16.76 -13.01 -11.24
N LEU A 40 -16.84 -14.32 -10.99
CA LEU A 40 -17.02 -15.33 -12.02
C LEU A 40 -18.47 -15.83 -11.98
N HIS A 41 -19.18 -15.67 -13.09
CA HIS A 41 -20.53 -16.21 -13.24
C HIS A 41 -20.50 -17.42 -14.17
N LEU A 42 -20.69 -18.61 -13.61
CA LEU A 42 -20.76 -19.84 -14.38
C LEU A 42 -22.10 -19.94 -15.10
N LEU A 43 -22.05 -20.02 -16.43
CA LEU A 43 -23.26 -20.18 -17.23
C LEU A 43 -23.85 -21.61 -17.09
N PRO A 44 -25.18 -21.75 -17.16
CA PRO A 44 -25.84 -23.05 -17.15
C PRO A 44 -25.30 -23.99 -18.23
N ARG A 45 -25.20 -25.28 -17.88
CA ARG A 45 -24.75 -26.30 -18.83
C ARG A 45 -25.78 -26.45 -19.97
N PRO A 46 -25.36 -26.82 -21.20
CA PRO A 46 -26.25 -26.93 -22.36
C PRO A 46 -27.50 -27.81 -22.15
N ASN A 47 -27.42 -28.81 -21.27
CA ASN A 47 -28.49 -29.77 -21.00
C ASN A 47 -29.22 -29.53 -19.67
N SER A 48 -29.05 -28.35 -19.05
CA SER A 48 -29.77 -28.01 -17.82
C SER A 48 -31.25 -27.76 -18.13
N THR A 49 -32.14 -28.50 -17.50
CA THR A 49 -33.60 -28.30 -17.57
C THR A 49 -34.13 -27.34 -16.51
N GLU A 50 -33.27 -26.90 -15.58
CA GLU A 50 -33.61 -25.95 -14.52
C GLU A 50 -33.06 -24.56 -14.87
N GLY A 51 -33.93 -23.54 -14.79
CA GLY A 51 -33.56 -22.13 -14.96
C GLY A 51 -33.51 -21.64 -16.41
N LEU A 52 -32.93 -20.45 -16.60
CA LEU A 52 -32.72 -19.85 -17.93
C LEU A 52 -31.56 -20.55 -18.65
N SER A 53 -31.65 -20.68 -19.97
CA SER A 53 -30.53 -21.19 -20.78
C SER A 53 -29.36 -20.19 -20.79
N ALA A 54 -28.13 -20.70 -20.98
CA ALA A 54 -26.95 -19.83 -21.12
C ALA A 54 -27.11 -18.80 -22.23
N ALA A 55 -27.73 -19.18 -23.36
CA ALA A 55 -28.00 -18.26 -24.47
C ALA A 55 -28.96 -17.14 -24.05
N LYS A 56 -30.05 -17.47 -23.34
CA LYS A 56 -31.02 -16.47 -22.90
C LYS A 56 -30.45 -15.53 -21.83
N LEU A 57 -29.59 -16.04 -20.94
CA LEU A 57 -28.89 -15.20 -19.96
C LEU A 57 -27.95 -14.20 -20.65
N LEU A 58 -27.19 -14.64 -21.65
CA LEU A 58 -26.29 -13.75 -22.40
C LEU A 58 -27.08 -12.70 -23.20
N GLU A 59 -28.20 -13.09 -23.80
CA GLU A 59 -29.11 -12.16 -24.48
C GLU A 59 -29.62 -11.07 -23.53
N LEU A 60 -30.14 -11.46 -22.35
CA LEU A 60 -30.62 -10.52 -21.34
C LEU A 60 -29.51 -9.64 -20.78
N LEU A 61 -28.29 -10.15 -20.67
CA LEU A 61 -27.13 -9.39 -20.21
C LEU A 61 -26.71 -8.31 -21.22
N ASP A 62 -26.89 -8.56 -22.51
CA ASP A 62 -26.47 -7.67 -23.59
C ASP A 62 -27.55 -6.63 -23.98
N GLU A 63 -28.77 -6.79 -23.46
CA GLU A 63 -29.92 -5.91 -23.74
C GLU A 63 -29.63 -4.46 -23.30
N PRO A 64 -29.96 -3.44 -24.13
CA PRO A 64 -29.81 -2.04 -23.73
C PRO A 64 -30.60 -1.72 -22.46
N THR A 65 -30.01 -0.90 -21.59
CA THR A 65 -30.66 -0.41 -20.38
C THR A 65 -30.24 1.02 -20.09
N GLU A 66 -31.11 1.78 -19.43
CA GLU A 66 -30.86 3.16 -18.99
C GLU A 66 -30.36 3.20 -17.53
N ALA A 67 -30.09 2.05 -16.91
CA ALA A 67 -29.62 1.97 -15.54
C ALA A 67 -28.26 2.71 -15.37
N PRO A 68 -28.16 3.74 -14.50
CA PRO A 68 -26.97 4.60 -14.42
C PRO A 68 -25.66 3.88 -14.04
N GLY A 69 -25.76 2.76 -13.33
CA GLY A 69 -24.62 1.94 -12.91
C GLY A 69 -24.24 0.84 -13.92
N TRP A 70 -25.04 0.62 -14.96
CA TRP A 70 -24.80 -0.41 -15.97
C TRP A 70 -24.07 0.19 -17.17
N LYS A 71 -22.73 0.19 -17.11
CA LYS A 71 -21.89 0.72 -18.18
C LYS A 71 -21.85 -0.25 -19.36
N TRP A 72 -21.71 0.29 -20.56
CA TRP A 72 -21.63 -0.49 -21.80
C TRP A 72 -20.44 -1.48 -21.78
N HIS A 73 -20.69 -2.73 -22.17
CA HIS A 73 -19.68 -3.78 -22.34
C HIS A 73 -19.73 -4.37 -23.77
N ALA A 74 -18.62 -4.97 -24.18
CA ALA A 74 -18.55 -5.66 -25.46
C ALA A 74 -19.47 -6.90 -25.46
N ARG A 75 -20.35 -6.98 -26.47
CA ARG A 75 -21.30 -8.10 -26.67
C ARG A 75 -20.67 -9.31 -27.38
N SER A 76 -19.38 -9.24 -27.65
CA SER A 76 -18.62 -10.30 -28.32
C SER A 76 -17.84 -11.14 -27.31
N GLU A 77 -17.50 -12.37 -27.69
CA GLU A 77 -16.48 -13.12 -26.97
C GLU A 77 -15.16 -12.34 -27.04
N PRO A 78 -14.35 -12.31 -25.96
CA PRO A 78 -13.08 -11.60 -25.98
C PRO A 78 -12.13 -12.29 -26.96
N SER A 79 -11.69 -11.58 -27.99
CA SER A 79 -10.59 -12.01 -28.85
C SER A 79 -9.30 -11.43 -28.30
N PHE A 80 -8.43 -12.27 -27.75
CA PHE A 80 -7.04 -11.89 -27.53
C PHE A 80 -6.27 -12.30 -28.77
N ALA A 81 -5.70 -11.32 -29.48
CA ALA A 81 -4.59 -11.63 -30.37
C ALA A 81 -3.46 -12.17 -29.47
N GLU A 82 -2.86 -13.29 -29.85
CA GLU A 82 -1.57 -13.70 -29.28
C GLU A 82 -0.52 -12.68 -29.72
N GLU A 83 -0.48 -11.53 -29.05
CA GLU A 83 0.70 -10.67 -29.10
C GLU A 83 1.76 -11.31 -28.21
N VAL A 84 2.61 -12.09 -28.87
CA VAL A 84 3.91 -12.52 -28.36
C VAL A 84 4.79 -11.27 -28.31
N ASP A 85 4.65 -10.46 -27.27
CA ASP A 85 5.60 -9.39 -27.01
C ASP A 85 6.47 -9.77 -25.82
N ALA A 86 7.61 -10.39 -26.15
CA ALA A 86 8.74 -10.53 -25.26
C ALA A 86 9.35 -9.14 -25.04
N SER A 87 8.64 -8.29 -24.31
CA SER A 87 9.22 -7.08 -23.75
C SER A 87 9.94 -7.49 -22.47
N THR A 88 11.24 -7.68 -22.63
CA THR A 88 12.23 -7.74 -21.57
C THR A 88 11.89 -6.66 -20.54
N GLU A 89 11.41 -7.06 -19.36
CA GLU A 89 11.38 -6.19 -18.19
C GLU A 89 12.84 -5.79 -17.96
N SER A 90 13.20 -4.58 -18.39
CA SER A 90 14.40 -3.95 -17.93
C SER A 90 14.17 -3.69 -16.45
N ASP A 91 14.65 -4.63 -15.65
CA ASP A 91 15.01 -4.49 -14.26
C ASP A 91 15.68 -3.11 -14.11
N THR A 92 14.88 -2.09 -13.77
CA THR A 92 15.39 -0.74 -13.57
C THR A 92 15.99 -0.75 -12.19
N LYS A 93 17.12 -1.46 -12.06
CA LYS A 93 18.07 -1.23 -10.99
C LYS A 93 18.45 0.23 -11.11
N LEU A 94 17.88 1.05 -10.23
CA LEU A 94 18.42 2.35 -9.91
C LEU A 94 19.86 2.11 -9.49
N SER A 95 20.76 2.29 -10.45
CA SER A 95 22.19 2.42 -10.25
C SER A 95 22.38 3.54 -9.24
N THR A 96 22.67 3.17 -8.00
CA THR A 96 23.05 4.12 -6.96
C THR A 96 24.54 4.40 -7.11
N GLU A 97 24.88 5.12 -8.17
CA GLU A 97 26.12 5.89 -8.20
C GLU A 97 25.78 7.30 -7.69
N SER A 98 25.94 7.51 -6.38
CA SER A 98 26.27 8.80 -5.77
C SER A 98 26.62 8.59 -4.30
N SER A 99 27.89 8.81 -4.00
CA SER A 99 28.59 8.65 -2.73
C SER A 99 28.20 9.69 -1.65
N VAL A 100 26.90 9.94 -1.46
CA VAL A 100 26.43 10.89 -0.44
C VAL A 100 25.51 10.17 0.54
N SER A 101 26.15 9.58 1.56
CA SER A 101 25.48 8.89 2.66
C SER A 101 25.24 9.84 3.81
N LEU A 102 24.00 9.91 4.27
CA LEU A 102 23.65 10.51 5.55
C LEU A 102 23.74 9.41 6.62
N HIS A 103 24.66 9.57 7.57
CA HIS A 103 24.87 8.56 8.62
C HIS A 103 23.98 8.86 9.83
N ALA A 104 23.58 7.82 10.56
CA ALA A 104 22.97 7.98 11.87
C ALA A 104 24.00 8.48 12.89
N GLU A 105 23.57 9.22 13.92
CA GLU A 105 24.45 9.63 15.03
C GLU A 105 25.14 8.41 15.69
N ASP A 106 24.38 7.34 15.89
CA ASP A 106 24.88 6.03 16.30
C ASP A 106 24.12 4.94 15.53
N SER A 107 24.86 4.25 14.65
CA SER A 107 24.33 3.20 13.79
C SER A 107 23.70 2.04 14.58
N LYS A 108 24.27 1.67 15.75
CA LYS A 108 23.72 0.60 16.59
C LYS A 108 22.42 1.04 17.26
N VAL A 109 22.39 2.27 17.78
CA VAL A 109 21.17 2.83 18.40
C VAL A 109 20.06 2.95 17.37
N PHE A 110 20.36 3.37 16.14
CA PHE A 110 19.39 3.45 15.05
C PHE A 110 18.77 2.08 14.72
N ILE A 111 19.60 1.05 14.57
CA ILE A 111 19.14 -0.32 14.28
C ILE A 111 18.30 -0.88 15.44
N GLU A 112 18.76 -0.72 16.68
CA GLU A 112 18.01 -1.18 17.85
C GLU A 112 16.70 -0.40 18.04
N ALA A 113 16.64 0.88 17.67
CA ALA A 113 15.40 1.67 17.70
C ALA A 113 14.36 1.15 16.70
N ILE A 114 14.75 0.86 15.45
CA ILE A 114 13.85 0.28 14.44
C ILE A 114 13.36 -1.10 14.90
N LYS A 115 14.29 -1.94 15.37
CA LYS A 115 13.97 -3.28 15.87
C LYS A 115 13.00 -3.23 17.04
N ARG A 116 13.20 -2.31 17.99
CA ARG A 116 12.30 -2.12 19.12
C ARG A 116 10.92 -1.65 18.66
N ALA A 117 10.85 -0.65 17.79
CA ALA A 117 9.58 -0.15 17.25
C ALA A 117 8.78 -1.26 16.56
N ALA A 118 9.42 -2.11 15.75
CA ALA A 118 8.77 -3.24 15.10
C ALA A 118 8.23 -4.27 16.12
N ASN A 119 9.02 -4.63 17.14
CA ASN A 119 8.55 -5.53 18.19
C ASN A 119 7.39 -4.94 19.01
N ASP A 120 7.43 -3.65 19.31
CA ASP A 120 6.36 -2.96 20.04
C ASP A 120 5.06 -2.94 19.23
N VAL A 121 5.13 -2.76 17.90
CA VAL A 121 3.96 -2.86 16.99
C VAL A 121 3.39 -4.29 16.96
N ILE A 122 4.25 -5.31 16.89
CA ILE A 122 3.81 -6.72 16.94
C ILE A 122 3.11 -7.03 18.27
N ALA A 123 3.66 -6.54 19.38
CA ALA A 123 3.08 -6.74 20.71
C ALA A 123 1.73 -6.01 20.88
N ALA A 124 1.56 -4.86 20.22
CA ALA A 124 0.33 -4.08 20.25
C ALA A 124 -0.79 -4.65 19.36
N GLU A 125 -0.47 -5.55 18.42
CA GLU A 125 -1.41 -6.10 17.44
C GLU A 125 -2.75 -6.55 18.04
N PRO A 126 -2.80 -7.37 19.10
CA PRO A 126 -4.07 -7.89 19.60
C PRO A 126 -5.01 -6.78 20.08
N GLU A 127 -4.48 -5.74 20.71
CA GLU A 127 -5.29 -4.62 21.20
C GLU A 127 -5.72 -3.71 20.04
N ILE A 128 -4.85 -3.46 19.06
CA ILE A 128 -5.21 -2.67 17.88
C ILE A 128 -6.32 -3.37 17.09
N THR A 129 -6.17 -4.67 16.83
CA THR A 129 -7.20 -5.51 16.18
C THR A 129 -8.51 -5.48 16.98
N ARG A 130 -8.46 -5.58 18.31
CA ARG A 130 -9.66 -5.50 19.17
C ARG A 130 -10.36 -4.15 19.07
N GLN A 131 -9.63 -3.04 19.02
CA GLN A 131 -10.20 -1.70 18.87
C GLN A 131 -10.79 -1.51 17.47
N ASP A 132 -10.12 -2.02 16.45
CA ASP A 132 -10.56 -1.95 15.07
C ASP A 132 -11.82 -2.80 14.82
N GLN A 133 -11.98 -3.94 15.51
CA GLN A 133 -13.24 -4.71 15.45
C GLN A 133 -14.47 -3.94 15.98
N ILE A 134 -14.27 -2.91 16.81
CA ILE A 134 -15.38 -2.12 17.37
C ILE A 134 -15.88 -1.08 16.35
N ALA A 135 -14.98 -0.50 15.55
CA ALA A 135 -15.27 0.68 14.73
C ALA A 135 -14.76 0.60 13.27
N GLY A 136 -14.21 -0.53 12.86
CA GLY A 136 -13.62 -0.84 11.56
C GLY A 136 -13.90 -2.28 11.14
N ASP A 137 -13.03 -2.87 10.33
CA ASP A 137 -13.15 -4.24 9.80
C ASP A 137 -12.35 -5.28 10.59
N GLY A 138 -11.51 -4.84 11.53
CA GLY A 138 -10.81 -5.70 12.48
C GLY A 138 -9.53 -6.31 11.91
N ASP A 139 -8.90 -5.65 10.94
CA ASP A 139 -7.66 -6.11 10.31
C ASP A 139 -6.45 -5.18 10.57
N ALA A 140 -6.66 -4.01 11.17
CA ALA A 140 -5.62 -2.98 11.27
C ALA A 140 -4.38 -3.47 12.04
N GLY A 141 -4.58 -4.20 13.14
CA GLY A 141 -3.47 -4.75 13.92
C GLY A 141 -2.68 -5.80 13.13
N LEU A 142 -3.38 -6.72 12.45
CA LEU A 142 -2.75 -7.75 11.62
C LEU A 142 -1.94 -7.12 10.47
N THR A 143 -2.48 -6.07 9.85
CA THR A 143 -1.81 -5.29 8.80
C THR A 143 -0.52 -4.65 9.33
N LEU A 144 -0.57 -3.98 10.48
CA LEU A 144 0.61 -3.37 11.10
C LEU A 144 1.66 -4.41 11.49
N LYS A 145 1.23 -5.55 12.04
CA LYS A 145 2.10 -6.68 12.37
C LYS A 145 2.83 -7.23 11.15
N ALA A 146 2.13 -7.41 10.02
CA ALA A 146 2.75 -7.91 8.79
C ALA A 146 3.86 -6.98 8.28
N GLY A 147 3.65 -5.66 8.37
CA GLY A 147 4.67 -4.64 8.09
C GLY A 147 5.86 -4.74 9.04
N ALA A 148 5.60 -4.80 10.35
CA ALA A 148 6.65 -4.89 11.37
C ALA A 148 7.50 -6.16 11.25
N GLU A 149 6.89 -7.32 10.99
CA GLU A 149 7.60 -8.57 10.70
C GLU A 149 8.45 -8.47 9.43
N GLY A 150 7.94 -7.78 8.40
CA GLY A 150 8.70 -7.45 7.19
C GLY A 150 9.94 -6.60 7.49
N VAL A 151 9.82 -5.61 8.37
CA VAL A 151 10.94 -4.75 8.78
C VAL A 151 11.99 -5.54 9.56
N LEU A 152 11.57 -6.41 10.49
CA LEU A 152 12.50 -7.30 11.19
C LEU A 152 13.25 -8.23 10.25
N LYS A 153 12.58 -8.74 9.20
CA LYS A 153 13.23 -9.53 8.15
C LYS A 153 14.23 -8.69 7.35
N ALA A 154 13.88 -7.46 6.96
CA ALA A 154 14.79 -6.57 6.25
C ALA A 154 16.06 -6.25 7.07
N LEU A 155 15.92 -6.12 8.39
CA LEU A 155 17.04 -5.99 9.33
C LEU A 155 17.90 -7.25 9.38
N SER A 156 17.29 -8.45 9.48
CA SER A 156 18.05 -9.71 9.51
C SER A 156 18.79 -9.99 8.21
N ASP A 157 18.22 -9.55 7.08
CA ASP A 157 18.81 -9.69 5.75
C ASP A 157 19.90 -8.64 5.46
N GLY A 158 20.16 -7.73 6.41
CA GLY A 158 21.19 -6.69 6.30
C GLY A 158 20.85 -5.57 5.31
N ARG A 159 19.58 -5.42 4.92
CA ARG A 159 19.14 -4.38 3.97
C ARG A 159 19.03 -2.99 4.60
N ILE A 160 18.97 -2.93 5.94
CA ILE A 160 18.85 -1.69 6.70
C ILE A 160 20.13 -1.48 7.49
N SER A 161 20.78 -0.33 7.29
CA SER A 161 22.03 0.05 7.95
C SER A 161 21.93 1.48 8.47
N GLY A 162 22.60 1.79 9.59
CA GLY A 162 22.75 3.17 10.07
C GLY A 162 23.83 3.97 9.31
N GLU A 163 24.58 3.34 8.41
CA GLU A 163 25.56 4.04 7.56
C GLU A 163 24.92 4.82 6.42
N ASP A 164 23.74 4.39 5.97
CA ASP A 164 22.96 5.13 4.98
C ASP A 164 21.49 5.14 5.41
N VAL A 165 21.16 6.19 6.17
CA VAL A 165 19.82 6.38 6.72
C VAL A 165 18.78 6.60 5.62
N ILE A 166 19.17 7.16 4.47
CA ILE A 166 18.24 7.42 3.36
C ILE A 166 17.82 6.10 2.74
N SER A 167 18.80 5.25 2.42
CA SER A 167 18.54 3.90 1.90
C SER A 167 17.77 3.06 2.91
N ALA A 168 18.09 3.16 4.20
CA ALA A 168 17.34 2.50 5.27
C ALA A 168 15.85 2.92 5.28
N VAL A 169 15.55 4.21 5.23
CA VAL A 169 14.16 4.71 5.22
C VAL A 169 13.43 4.35 3.93
N MET A 170 14.11 4.33 2.78
CA MET A 170 13.55 3.83 1.52
C MET A 170 13.20 2.34 1.61
N THR A 171 14.09 1.51 2.16
CA THR A 171 13.81 0.09 2.40
C THR A 171 12.63 -0.10 3.35
N LEU A 172 12.46 0.75 4.37
CA LEU A 172 11.27 0.72 5.23
C LEU A 172 10.00 1.05 4.43
N ALA A 173 10.05 2.04 3.54
CA ALA A 173 8.92 2.40 2.70
C ALA A 173 8.50 1.24 1.79
N GLU A 174 9.46 0.62 1.10
CA GLU A 174 9.26 -0.56 0.25
C GLU A 174 8.64 -1.72 1.02
N VAL A 175 9.20 -2.06 2.19
CA VAL A 175 8.70 -3.15 3.01
C VAL A 175 7.28 -2.91 3.47
N VAL A 176 6.97 -1.67 3.89
CA VAL A 176 5.61 -1.33 4.32
C VAL A 176 4.64 -1.38 3.14
N ASP A 177 5.03 -0.88 1.97
CA ASP A 177 4.21 -0.93 0.75
C ASP A 177 3.90 -2.38 0.31
N GLU A 178 4.89 -3.27 0.39
CA GLU A 178 4.75 -4.68 -0.01
C GLU A 178 3.98 -5.52 1.01
N ARG A 179 4.16 -5.25 2.31
CA ARG A 179 3.71 -6.15 3.39
C ARG A 179 2.45 -5.66 4.08
N MET A 180 2.16 -4.36 4.04
CA MET A 180 0.95 -3.79 4.64
C MET A 180 -0.11 -3.57 3.56
N GLY A 181 -1.30 -4.11 3.79
CA GLY A 181 -2.46 -3.87 2.93
C GLY A 181 -3.17 -2.55 3.22
N GLY A 182 -4.13 -2.24 2.34
CA GLY A 182 -5.15 -1.22 2.57
C GLY A 182 -4.63 0.22 2.62
N THR A 183 -5.43 1.10 3.22
CA THR A 183 -5.10 2.53 3.33
C THR A 183 -3.90 2.76 4.25
N SER A 184 -3.73 1.95 5.29
CA SER A 184 -2.60 2.07 6.22
C SER A 184 -1.26 1.90 5.51
N GLY A 185 -1.07 0.84 4.71
CA GLY A 185 0.17 0.64 3.94
C GLY A 185 0.51 1.84 3.06
N ALA A 186 -0.47 2.36 2.32
CA ALA A 186 -0.29 3.55 1.49
C ALA A 186 0.11 4.79 2.31
N LEU A 187 -0.52 5.05 3.46
CA LEU A 187 -0.20 6.23 4.28
C LEU A 187 1.22 6.16 4.86
N TYR A 188 1.63 5.00 5.37
CA TYR A 188 2.99 4.82 5.89
C TYR A 188 4.04 4.87 4.76
N SER A 189 3.79 4.22 3.62
CA SER A 189 4.67 4.25 2.44
C SER A 189 4.86 5.69 1.92
N ILE A 190 3.79 6.48 1.83
CA ILE A 190 3.85 7.90 1.45
C ILE A 190 4.68 8.70 2.46
N PHE A 191 4.44 8.51 3.76
CA PHE A 191 5.18 9.24 4.80
C PHE A 191 6.67 8.90 4.77
N LEU A 192 7.03 7.62 4.72
CA LEU A 192 8.42 7.15 4.71
C LEU A 192 9.15 7.57 3.42
N SER A 193 8.50 7.47 2.26
CA SER A 193 9.06 7.95 1.00
C SER A 193 9.30 9.46 1.01
N ALA A 194 8.37 10.23 1.57
CA ALA A 194 8.52 11.67 1.73
C ALA A 194 9.62 12.03 2.74
N LEU A 195 9.79 11.23 3.80
CA LEU A 195 10.86 11.36 4.78
C LEU A 195 12.23 11.10 4.13
N ALA A 196 12.38 10.01 3.38
CA ALA A 196 13.61 9.71 2.64
C ALA A 196 13.98 10.81 1.64
N LYS A 197 12.99 11.35 0.91
CA LYS A 197 13.19 12.52 0.05
C LYS A 197 13.68 13.72 0.85
N GLY A 198 13.02 14.04 1.96
CA GLY A 198 13.43 15.16 2.83
C GLY A 198 14.84 14.98 3.37
N LEU A 199 15.25 13.76 3.72
CA LEU A 199 16.62 13.45 4.14
C LEU A 199 17.60 13.69 3.00
N LYS A 200 17.29 13.21 1.78
CA LYS A 200 18.11 13.46 0.59
C LYS A 200 18.30 14.96 0.30
N ASP A 201 17.27 15.77 0.48
CA ASP A 201 17.33 17.22 0.23
C ASP A 201 18.22 17.97 1.25
N VAL A 202 18.51 17.40 2.43
CA VAL A 202 19.35 18.04 3.46
C VAL A 202 20.78 17.51 3.52
N VAL A 203 21.10 16.47 2.76
CA VAL A 203 22.42 15.84 2.68
C VAL A 203 23.54 16.83 2.33
N GLU A 204 23.26 17.83 1.49
CA GLU A 204 24.26 18.85 1.13
C GLU A 204 24.66 19.73 2.32
N SER A 205 23.83 19.78 3.36
CA SER A 205 23.98 20.65 4.54
C SER A 205 24.32 19.91 5.84
N SER A 206 24.22 18.58 5.86
CA SER A 206 24.56 17.76 7.03
C SER A 206 25.05 16.37 6.61
N SER A 207 26.08 15.87 7.28
CA SER A 207 26.58 14.50 7.13
C SER A 207 25.95 13.51 8.11
N THR A 208 25.22 14.01 9.12
CA THR A 208 24.61 13.20 10.18
C THR A 208 23.12 13.52 10.34
N ALA A 209 22.28 12.49 10.49
CA ALA A 209 20.86 12.61 10.76
C ALA A 209 20.60 12.91 12.25
N ASP A 210 20.83 14.16 12.65
CA ASP A 210 20.58 14.62 14.01
C ASP A 210 19.10 14.96 14.29
N LEU A 211 18.78 15.30 15.54
CA LEU A 211 17.41 15.67 15.92
C LEU A 211 16.82 16.80 15.06
N ALA A 212 17.62 17.80 14.68
CA ALA A 212 17.15 18.93 13.89
C ALA A 212 16.81 18.49 12.45
N VAL A 213 17.64 17.63 11.86
CA VAL A 213 17.38 16.96 10.58
C VAL A 213 16.09 16.16 10.67
N TRP A 214 15.93 15.26 11.65
CA TRP A 214 14.72 14.45 11.81
C TRP A 214 13.47 15.30 12.01
N ALA A 215 13.53 16.36 12.81
CA ALA A 215 12.41 17.27 13.03
C ALA A 215 11.98 17.97 11.73
N LYS A 216 12.94 18.53 10.98
CA LYS A 216 12.69 19.23 9.72
C LYS A 216 12.13 18.28 8.65
N THR A 217 12.72 17.11 8.48
CA THR A 217 12.30 16.15 7.45
C THR A 217 10.98 15.47 7.79
N SER A 218 10.71 15.19 9.07
CA SER A 218 9.41 14.67 9.54
C SER A 218 8.27 15.68 9.31
N ALA A 219 8.52 16.97 9.54
CA ALA A 219 7.55 18.02 9.24
C ALA A 219 7.23 18.11 7.74
N SER A 220 8.25 18.01 6.89
CA SER A 220 8.08 17.96 5.42
C SER A 220 7.32 16.70 4.97
N ALA A 221 7.63 15.55 5.58
CA ALA A 221 6.96 14.28 5.32
C ALA A 221 5.48 14.33 5.72
N LEU A 222 5.16 14.89 6.88
CA LEU A 222 3.79 15.09 7.35
C LEU A 222 2.99 16.00 6.42
N ASN A 223 3.57 17.13 6.00
CA ASN A 223 2.93 18.03 5.02
C ASN A 223 2.64 17.29 3.71
N THR A 224 3.58 16.47 3.24
CA THR A 224 3.38 15.65 2.04
C THR A 224 2.24 14.64 2.24
N LEU A 225 2.24 13.88 3.33
CA LEU A 225 1.19 12.92 3.68
C LEU A 225 -0.19 13.60 3.70
N GLN A 226 -0.28 14.78 4.31
CA GLN A 226 -1.50 15.58 4.40
C GLN A 226 -2.04 16.02 3.03
N LYS A 227 -1.27 16.00 1.95
CA LYS A 227 -1.79 16.23 0.58
C LYS A 227 -2.56 15.03 0.03
N TYR A 228 -2.23 13.82 0.50
CA TYR A 228 -2.82 12.56 0.04
C TYR A 228 -3.95 12.05 0.95
N THR A 229 -4.06 12.56 2.18
CA THR A 229 -5.18 12.28 3.07
C THR A 229 -5.93 13.55 3.49
N ARG A 230 -7.25 13.44 3.64
CA ARG A 230 -8.11 14.52 4.16
C ARG A 230 -8.12 14.59 5.69
N ALA A 231 -7.60 13.57 6.38
CA ALA A 231 -7.59 13.52 7.84
C ALA A 231 -6.75 14.66 8.44
N ARG A 232 -7.30 15.36 9.44
CA ARG A 232 -6.66 16.46 10.17
C ARG A 232 -7.04 16.41 11.65
N PRO A 233 -6.12 16.73 12.58
CA PRO A 233 -6.46 16.68 13.99
C PRO A 233 -7.59 17.63 14.39
N PRO A 234 -8.52 17.19 15.26
CA PRO A 234 -8.76 15.81 15.66
C PRO A 234 -9.53 15.04 14.58
N SER A 235 -9.02 13.88 14.14
CA SER A 235 -9.64 13.04 13.11
C SER A 235 -9.99 11.62 13.57
N ARG A 236 -9.54 11.22 14.76
CA ARG A 236 -9.54 9.84 15.27
C ARG A 236 -8.83 8.88 14.32
N THR A 237 -7.70 9.31 13.76
CA THR A 237 -6.85 8.49 12.89
C THR A 237 -5.40 8.55 13.35
N LEU A 238 -4.51 7.76 12.72
CA LEU A 238 -3.06 7.82 12.97
C LEU A 238 -2.46 9.23 12.76
N ILE A 239 -3.15 10.12 12.03
CA ILE A 239 -2.71 11.49 11.80
C ILE A 239 -2.68 12.30 13.10
N ASP A 240 -3.55 12.00 14.07
CA ASP A 240 -3.59 12.75 15.34
C ASP A 240 -2.31 12.57 16.16
N PRO A 241 -1.91 11.33 16.56
CA PRO A 241 -0.67 11.12 17.29
C PRO A 241 0.57 11.47 16.45
N LEU A 242 0.54 11.24 15.14
CA LEU A 242 1.66 11.59 14.25
C LEU A 242 1.89 13.09 14.18
N THR A 243 0.81 13.89 14.04
CA THR A 243 0.92 15.35 14.00
C THR A 243 1.44 15.88 15.33
N ALA A 244 0.89 15.41 16.46
CA ALA A 244 1.35 15.80 17.79
C ALA A 244 2.83 15.45 18.04
N PHE A 245 3.29 14.28 17.57
CA PHE A 245 4.69 13.88 17.65
C PHE A 245 5.58 14.83 16.83
N VAL A 246 5.26 15.02 15.54
CA VAL A 246 6.09 15.79 14.61
C VAL A 246 6.17 17.27 15.02
N ASP A 247 5.08 17.86 15.46
CA ASP A 247 5.04 19.27 15.90
C ASP A 247 5.88 19.52 17.16
N ALA A 248 5.98 18.53 18.04
CA ALA A 248 6.73 18.64 19.29
C ALA A 248 8.19 18.15 19.19
N LEU A 249 8.55 17.42 18.13
CA LEU A 249 9.91 16.89 17.90
C LEU A 249 11.04 17.94 17.95
N PRO A 250 10.88 19.18 17.44
CA PRO A 250 11.90 20.23 17.60
C PRO A 250 12.27 20.53 19.05
N ASN A 251 11.39 20.26 20.01
CA ASN A 251 11.59 20.52 21.44
C ASN A 251 12.20 19.32 22.18
N GLY A 252 12.46 18.21 21.50
CA GLY A 252 13.07 17.00 22.06
C GLY A 252 12.19 15.76 21.96
N LEU A 253 12.85 14.60 21.87
CA LEU A 253 12.20 13.31 21.64
C LEU A 253 11.21 12.91 22.74
N LEU A 254 11.55 13.11 24.01
CA LEU A 254 10.67 12.73 25.13
C LEU A 254 9.37 13.55 25.12
N GLY A 255 9.46 14.85 24.84
CA GLY A 255 8.30 15.72 24.71
C GLY A 255 7.40 15.33 23.55
N ALA A 256 7.99 14.93 22.42
CA ALA A 256 7.25 14.42 21.26
C ALA A 256 6.50 13.12 21.56
N VAL A 257 7.12 12.18 22.28
CA VAL A 257 6.48 10.94 22.72
C VAL A 257 5.29 11.22 23.64
N ASP A 258 5.42 12.17 24.58
CA ASP A 258 4.33 12.52 25.48
C ASP A 258 3.20 13.30 24.79
N ALA A 259 3.53 14.10 23.78
CA ALA A 259 2.52 14.75 22.94
C ALA A 259 1.69 13.74 22.14
N ALA A 260 2.31 12.69 21.61
CA ALA A 260 1.64 11.65 20.83
C ALA A 260 0.70 10.75 21.63
N LYS A 261 0.84 10.70 22.96
CA LYS A 261 -0.01 9.90 23.87
C LYS A 261 -1.31 10.60 24.27
N ARG A 262 -1.40 11.92 24.05
CA ARG A 262 -2.55 12.75 24.46
C ARG A 262 -3.63 12.77 23.40
#